data_AF-A0A2V7NHY4-F1
#
_entry.id   AF-A0A2V7NHY4-F1
#
_cell.length_a   1.000
_cell.length_b   1.000
_cell.length_c   1.000
_cell.angle_alpha   90.00
_cell.angle_beta   90.00
_cell.angle_gamma   90.00
#
_symmetry.space_group_name_H-M   'P 1'
#
loop_
_entity.id
_entity.type
_entity.pdbx_description
1 polymer ?
#
loop_
_entity_poly.entity_id
_entity_poly.type
_entity_poly.pdbx_seq_one_letter_code
_entity_poly.pdbx_strand_id
1 'polypeptide(L)'
;MEARVTSQSQSFRIRERMAEANVSHGQEIRADLPNIRVLALAGDGEAQALFCAMGPIRVREIMHPGDDLPLPSDVALEGLHVAASGTYDILNALVTSNGNLRLVVDDRTKVVPAAKPVGMTQGSAQVEWP
;
A
#
# COMPACT_ATOMS: atom_id res chain seq x y z
N MET A 1 9.81 3.82 -12.69
CA MET A 1 9.97 2.43 -12.25
C MET A 1 8.62 1.85 -11.93
N GLU A 2 8.36 0.61 -12.30
CA GLU A 2 7.10 -0.08 -11.96
C GLU A 2 7.29 -0.89 -10.67
N ALA A 3 6.42 -0.67 -9.69
CA ALA A 3 6.48 -1.35 -8.41
C ALA A 3 5.59 -2.59 -8.39
N ARG A 4 6.13 -3.71 -7.93
CA ARG A 4 5.44 -5.01 -7.86
C ARG A 4 5.46 -5.60 -6.45
N VAL A 5 4.57 -6.57 -6.21
CA VAL A 5 4.59 -7.41 -5.02
C VAL A 5 5.56 -8.57 -5.25
N THR A 6 6.36 -8.87 -4.25
CA THR A 6 7.35 -9.96 -4.24
C THR A 6 7.24 -10.73 -2.92
N SER A 7 8.06 -11.78 -2.76
CA SER A 7 8.13 -12.54 -1.50
C SER A 7 8.53 -11.68 -0.28
N GLN A 8 9.25 -10.57 -0.48
CA GLN A 8 9.69 -9.69 0.61
C GLN A 8 8.71 -8.53 0.86
N SER A 9 7.56 -8.47 0.17
CA SER A 9 6.62 -7.34 0.27
C SER A 9 5.79 -7.28 1.56
N GLN A 10 5.86 -8.32 2.41
CA GLN A 10 5.02 -8.48 3.60
C GLN A 10 3.52 -8.38 3.26
N SER A 11 3.08 -9.10 2.23
CA SER A 11 1.68 -9.11 1.73
C SER A 11 0.63 -9.45 2.79
N PHE A 12 1.00 -10.15 3.86
CA PHE A 12 0.09 -10.39 4.99
C PHE A 12 -0.42 -9.09 5.64
N ARG A 13 0.39 -8.01 5.64
CA ARG A 13 0.00 -6.73 6.25
C ARG A 13 -1.16 -6.06 5.54
N ILE A 14 -1.18 -6.06 4.22
CA ILE A 14 -2.32 -5.47 3.51
C ILE A 14 -3.60 -6.28 3.74
N ARG A 15 -3.50 -7.61 3.83
CA ARG A 15 -4.64 -8.47 4.15
C ARG A 15 -5.21 -8.17 5.54
N GLU A 16 -4.35 -7.96 6.54
CA GLU A 16 -4.76 -7.50 7.87
C GLU A 16 -5.48 -6.14 7.80
N ARG A 17 -4.90 -5.15 7.11
CA ARG A 17 -5.52 -3.82 6.94
C ARG A 17 -6.86 -3.85 6.22
N MET A 18 -7.02 -4.77 5.28
CA MET A 18 -8.28 -4.98 4.57
C MET A 18 -9.35 -5.56 5.50
N ALA A 19 -8.99 -6.57 6.30
CA ALA A 19 -9.90 -7.12 7.31
C ALA A 19 -10.28 -6.08 8.38
N GLU A 20 -9.33 -5.26 8.84
CA GLU A 20 -9.59 -4.13 9.76
C GLU A 20 -10.57 -3.09 9.16
N ALA A 21 -10.55 -2.92 7.83
CA ALA A 21 -11.47 -2.05 7.10
C ALA A 21 -12.81 -2.73 6.75
N ASN A 22 -13.09 -3.92 7.31
CA ASN A 22 -14.26 -4.76 7.00
C ASN A 22 -14.39 -5.12 5.51
N VAL A 23 -13.24 -5.27 4.83
CA VAL A 23 -13.23 -5.77 3.46
C VAL A 23 -13.23 -7.29 3.49
N SER A 24 -14.16 -7.91 2.76
CA SER A 24 -14.34 -9.36 2.68
C SER A 24 -14.13 -9.88 1.25
N HIS A 25 -14.02 -11.19 1.11
CA HIS A 25 -13.92 -11.84 -0.19
C HIS A 25 -15.08 -11.43 -1.13
N GLY A 26 -14.80 -11.43 -2.43
CA GLY A 26 -15.78 -11.09 -3.47
C GLY A 26 -16.04 -9.59 -3.64
N GLN A 27 -15.44 -8.74 -2.79
CA GLN A 27 -15.59 -7.29 -2.90
C GLN A 27 -14.73 -6.67 -4.00
N GLU A 28 -15.30 -5.62 -4.59
CA GLU A 28 -14.62 -4.62 -5.39
C GLU A 28 -14.87 -3.25 -4.77
N ILE A 29 -13.81 -2.52 -4.45
CA ILE A 29 -13.90 -1.24 -3.75
C ILE A 29 -12.97 -0.20 -4.38
N ARG A 30 -13.24 1.08 -4.08
CA ARG A 30 -12.26 2.16 -4.16
C ARG A 30 -11.75 2.48 -2.77
N ALA A 31 -10.43 2.54 -2.60
CA ALA A 31 -9.82 2.74 -1.29
C ALA A 31 -8.57 3.61 -1.32
N ASP A 32 -8.27 4.24 -0.18
CA ASP A 32 -6.97 4.83 0.09
C ASP A 32 -6.07 3.84 0.82
N LEU A 33 -4.86 3.70 0.30
CA LEU A 33 -3.84 2.78 0.79
C LEU A 33 -2.62 3.62 1.23
N PRO A 34 -2.54 4.02 2.52
CA PRO A 34 -1.50 4.92 2.98
C PRO A 34 -0.19 4.20 3.30
N ASN A 35 0.92 4.92 3.19
CA ASN A 35 2.26 4.51 3.61
C ASN A 35 2.81 3.23 2.94
N ILE A 36 2.59 3.06 1.63
CA ILE A 36 3.22 2.00 0.85
C ILE A 36 4.65 2.42 0.55
N ARG A 37 5.63 1.65 1.02
CA ARG A 37 7.05 1.92 0.76
C ARG A 37 7.46 1.26 -0.55
N VAL A 38 8.08 2.03 -1.43
CA VAL A 38 8.60 1.56 -2.72
C VAL A 38 10.12 1.65 -2.72
N LEU A 39 10.78 0.54 -3.02
CA LEU A 39 12.23 0.43 -3.13
C LEU A 39 12.61 0.02 -4.54
N ALA A 40 13.50 0.78 -5.19
CA ALA A 40 14.11 0.39 -6.44
C ALA A 40 14.87 -0.93 -6.25
N LEU A 41 14.66 -1.87 -7.17
CA LEU A 41 15.49 -3.05 -7.27
C LEU A 41 16.67 -2.73 -8.20
N ALA A 42 17.81 -3.39 -7.99
CA ALA A 42 18.96 -3.19 -8.87
C ALA A 42 18.60 -3.70 -10.28
N GLY A 43 18.65 -2.83 -11.29
CA GLY A 43 18.33 -3.17 -12.69
C GLY A 43 17.24 -2.30 -13.33
N ASP A 44 16.60 -2.85 -14.37
CA ASP A 44 15.79 -2.24 -15.44
C ASP A 44 14.47 -1.58 -15.01
N GLY A 45 14.54 -0.63 -14.09
CA GLY A 45 13.38 0.19 -13.76
C GLY A 45 12.27 -0.55 -13.00
N GLU A 46 12.59 -1.66 -12.36
CA GLU A 46 11.69 -2.36 -11.44
C GLU A 46 11.83 -1.85 -10.02
N ALA A 47 10.73 -1.91 -9.27
CA ALA A 47 10.69 -1.62 -7.86
C ALA A 47 9.84 -2.64 -7.11
N GLN A 48 10.05 -2.70 -5.81
CA GLN A 48 9.30 -3.53 -4.89
C GLN A 48 8.43 -2.65 -3.99
N ALA A 49 7.15 -2.97 -3.90
CA ALA A 49 6.25 -2.41 -2.90
C ALA A 49 6.33 -3.21 -1.60
N LEU A 50 6.44 -2.53 -0.47
CA LEU A 50 6.50 -3.07 0.88
C LEU A 50 5.32 -2.52 1.70
N PHE A 51 4.57 -3.41 2.34
CA PHE A 51 3.37 -3.06 3.12
C PHE A 51 3.61 -2.97 4.63
N CYS A 52 4.87 -3.10 5.08
CA CYS A 52 5.20 -3.18 6.51
C CYS A 52 4.80 -1.94 7.33
N ALA A 53 4.81 -0.75 6.72
CA ALA A 53 4.47 0.52 7.35
C ALA A 53 3.04 0.99 7.02
N MET A 54 2.23 0.15 6.38
CA MET A 54 0.91 0.52 5.88
C MET A 54 -0.02 0.95 7.01
N GLY A 55 -0.65 2.11 6.84
CA GLY A 55 -1.66 2.63 7.76
C GLY A 55 -3.05 2.00 7.54
N PRO A 56 -4.07 2.47 8.28
CA PRO A 56 -5.45 2.01 8.09
C PRO A 56 -5.94 2.29 6.67
N ILE A 57 -6.66 1.33 6.08
CA ILE A 57 -7.31 1.52 4.78
C ILE A 57 -8.58 2.34 4.96
N ARG A 58 -8.77 3.34 4.11
CA ARG A 58 -10.02 4.08 4.02
C ARG A 58 -10.79 3.64 2.79
N VAL A 59 -11.89 2.91 2.97
CA VAL A 59 -12.82 2.60 1.89
C VAL A 59 -13.55 3.89 1.49
N ARG A 60 -13.49 4.25 0.21
CA ARG A 60 -14.18 5.39 -0.38
C ARG A 60 -15.53 5.01 -0.95
N GLU A 61 -15.58 3.86 -1.62
CA GLU A 61 -16.73 3.38 -2.36
C GLU A 61 -16.71 1.86 -2.38
N ILE A 62 -17.86 1.22 -2.21
CA ILE A 62 -18.05 -0.21 -2.44
C ILE A 62 -18.74 -0.36 -3.80
N MET A 63 -18.04 -0.89 -4.79
CA MET A 63 -18.55 -1.09 -6.15
C MET A 63 -19.26 -2.44 -6.28
N HIS A 64 -18.73 -3.47 -5.63
CA HIS A 64 -19.35 -4.79 -5.52
C HIS A 64 -19.30 -5.29 -4.08
N PRO A 65 -20.41 -5.77 -3.50
CA PRO A 65 -20.44 -6.30 -2.15
C PRO A 65 -19.70 -7.63 -2.04
N GLY A 66 -19.36 -8.00 -0.81
CA GLY A 66 -18.66 -9.23 -0.50
C GLY A 66 -19.60 -10.33 -0.07
N ASP A 67 -19.03 -11.49 0.19
CA ASP A 67 -19.75 -12.67 0.70
C ASP A 67 -19.31 -13.07 2.12
N ASP A 68 -18.56 -12.19 2.80
CA ASP A 68 -18.05 -12.37 4.16
C ASP A 68 -17.11 -13.58 4.34
N LEU A 69 -16.67 -14.19 3.23
CA LEU A 69 -15.66 -15.24 3.26
C LEU A 69 -14.26 -14.65 3.48
N PRO A 70 -13.29 -15.48 3.92
CA PRO A 70 -11.92 -15.03 4.15
C PRO A 70 -11.25 -14.44 2.91
N LEU A 71 -10.49 -13.35 3.09
CA LEU A 71 -9.71 -12.74 2.02
C LEU A 71 -8.67 -13.71 1.43
N PRO A 72 -8.43 -13.66 0.11
CA PRO A 72 -7.39 -14.44 -0.54
C PRO A 72 -5.98 -14.07 -0.02
N SER A 73 -5.06 -15.02 -0.06
CA SER A 73 -3.69 -14.85 0.45
C SER A 73 -2.76 -14.14 -0.54
N ASP A 74 -3.00 -14.37 -1.83
CA ASP A 74 -2.12 -13.86 -2.88
C ASP A 74 -2.44 -12.40 -3.17
N VAL A 75 -1.39 -11.59 -3.27
CA VAL A 75 -1.51 -10.15 -3.49
C VAL A 75 -0.78 -9.77 -4.77
N ALA A 76 -1.45 -9.02 -5.63
CA ALA A 76 -0.88 -8.41 -6.83
C ALA A 76 -1.03 -6.89 -6.79
N LEU A 77 -0.05 -6.20 -7.36
CA LEU A 77 -0.06 -4.75 -7.55
C LEU A 77 0.18 -4.46 -9.01
N GLU A 78 -0.69 -3.65 -9.60
CA GLU A 78 -0.70 -3.35 -11.03
C GLU A 78 -0.69 -1.84 -11.26
N GLY A 79 0.13 -1.39 -12.21
CA GLY A 79 0.13 -0.01 -12.68
C GLY A 79 0.84 1.01 -11.78
N LEU A 80 1.39 0.62 -10.62
CA LEU A 80 2.09 1.56 -9.74
C LEU A 80 3.45 1.97 -10.34
N HIS A 81 3.47 3.14 -10.97
CA HIS A 81 4.69 3.76 -11.49
C HIS A 81 5.14 4.91 -10.59
N VAL A 82 6.40 4.88 -10.15
CA VAL A 82 7.02 5.96 -9.38
C VAL A 82 8.36 6.38 -9.99
N ALA A 83 8.69 7.65 -9.84
CA ALA A 83 9.95 8.21 -10.34
C ALA A 83 11.16 7.83 -9.48
N ALA A 84 10.96 7.63 -8.17
CA ALA A 84 12.03 7.35 -7.22
C ALA A 84 11.56 6.36 -6.14
N SER A 85 12.50 5.84 -5.36
CA SER A 85 12.17 5.13 -4.13
C SER A 85 11.60 6.11 -3.11
N GLY A 86 10.68 5.65 -2.25
CA GLY A 86 10.03 6.50 -1.28
C GLY A 86 8.83 5.84 -0.62
N THR A 87 8.13 6.59 0.21
CA THR A 87 6.84 6.17 0.78
C THR A 87 5.73 6.95 0.07
N TYR A 88 4.67 6.26 -0.31
CA TYR A 88 3.58 6.81 -1.10
C TYR A 88 2.23 6.47 -0.49
N ASP A 89 1.31 7.43 -0.56
CA ASP A 89 -0.11 7.17 -0.38
C ASP A 89 -0.72 6.94 -1.76
N ILE A 90 -1.44 5.82 -1.91
CA ILE A 90 -2.17 5.50 -3.12
C ILE A 90 -3.64 5.80 -2.84
N LEU A 91 -4.14 6.87 -3.45
CA LEU A 91 -5.49 7.37 -3.21
C LEU A 91 -6.45 6.89 -4.28
N ASN A 92 -7.64 6.46 -3.86
CA ASN A 92 -8.70 6.01 -4.76
C ASN A 92 -8.32 4.80 -5.65
N ALA A 93 -7.45 3.93 -5.14
CA ALA A 93 -7.08 2.68 -5.80
C ALA A 93 -8.30 1.78 -6.00
N LEU A 94 -8.37 1.08 -7.14
CA LEU A 94 -9.28 -0.02 -7.32
C LEU A 94 -8.71 -1.24 -6.59
N VAL A 95 -9.51 -1.87 -5.74
CA VAL A 95 -9.12 -3.08 -5.02
C VAL A 95 -10.15 -4.17 -5.26
N THR A 96 -9.69 -5.32 -5.75
CA THR A 96 -10.52 -6.53 -5.89
C THR A 96 -10.00 -7.63 -4.98
N SER A 97 -10.92 -8.44 -4.46
CA SER A 97 -10.63 -9.47 -3.46
C SER A 97 -11.23 -10.84 -3.82
N ASN A 98 -11.41 -11.09 -5.12
CA ASN A 98 -11.97 -12.31 -5.68
C ASN A 98 -10.88 -13.12 -6.40
N GLY A 99 -10.61 -14.34 -5.95
CA GLY A 99 -9.49 -15.17 -6.43
C GLY A 99 -8.12 -14.73 -5.86
N ASN A 100 -7.71 -13.50 -6.15
CA ASN A 100 -6.55 -12.86 -5.52
C ASN A 100 -6.89 -11.45 -5.01
N LEU A 101 -6.06 -10.90 -4.14
CA LEU A 101 -6.16 -9.51 -3.69
C LEU A 101 -5.37 -8.64 -4.67
N ARG A 102 -6.08 -7.89 -5.52
CA ARG A 102 -5.45 -7.08 -6.56
C ARG A 102 -5.61 -5.61 -6.22
N LEU A 103 -4.50 -4.89 -6.23
CA LEU A 103 -4.43 -3.45 -6.08
C LEU A 103 -4.11 -2.85 -7.45
N VAL A 104 -5.01 -2.03 -7.99
CA VAL A 104 -4.87 -1.47 -9.33
C VAL A 104 -4.76 0.05 -9.26
N VAL A 105 -3.66 0.56 -9.80
CA VAL A 105 -3.46 1.98 -10.07
C VAL A 105 -3.94 2.24 -11.51
N ASP A 106 -5.19 2.70 -11.63
CA ASP A 106 -5.80 3.09 -12.91
C ASP A 106 -5.88 4.62 -13.04
N ASP A 107 -6.54 5.10 -14.09
CA ASP A 107 -6.68 6.53 -14.39
C ASP A 107 -7.44 7.33 -13.31
N ARG A 108 -8.16 6.65 -12.39
CA ARG A 108 -8.86 7.29 -11.26
C ARG A 108 -8.00 7.28 -9.99
N THR A 109 -6.86 6.61 -10.00
CA THR A 109 -5.96 6.49 -8.85
C THR A 109 -4.96 7.63 -8.84
N LYS A 110 -4.71 8.21 -7.65
CA LYS A 110 -3.66 9.23 -7.48
C LYS A 110 -2.58 8.70 -6.55
N VAL A 111 -1.34 8.68 -7.03
CA VAL A 111 -0.17 8.33 -6.24
C VAL A 111 0.51 9.61 -5.77
N VAL A 112 0.66 9.79 -4.46
CA VAL A 112 1.32 10.96 -3.88
C VAL A 112 2.41 10.52 -2.91
N PRO A 113 3.55 11.25 -2.82
CA PRO A 113 4.50 11.02 -1.74
C PRO A 113 3.80 11.18 -0.39
N ALA A 114 3.98 10.21 0.50
CA ALA A 114 3.41 10.27 1.84
C ALA A 114 4.06 11.44 2.60
N ALA A 115 3.25 12.19 3.33
CA ALA A 115 3.76 13.24 4.20
C ALA A 115 4.71 12.61 5.24
N LYS A 116 5.91 13.18 5.41
CA LYS A 116 6.76 12.79 6.53
C LYS A 116 5.95 13.00 7.81
N PRO A 117 5.89 12.03 8.73
CA PRO A 117 5.25 12.27 10.02
C PRO A 117 5.93 13.48 10.67
N VAL A 118 5.16 14.55 10.88
CA VAL A 118 5.57 15.71 11.66
C VAL A 118 5.64 15.24 13.11
N GLY A 119 6.80 14.72 13.50
CA GLY A 119 6.94 14.04 14.79
C GLY A 119 8.29 13.37 15.03
N MET A 120 9.36 13.90 14.44
CA MET A 120 10.72 13.69 14.93
C MET A 120 11.41 15.05 14.86
N THR A 121 11.14 15.91 15.85
CA THR A 121 12.11 16.94 16.22
C THR A 121 13.44 16.24 16.42
N GLN A 122 14.38 16.56 15.55
CA GLN A 122 15.78 16.23 15.69
C GLN A 122 16.24 16.90 16.99
N GLY A 123 16.13 16.19 18.11
CA GLY A 123 16.68 16.62 19.38
C GLY A 123 18.20 16.58 19.25
N SER A 124 18.81 17.71 18.92
CA SER A 124 20.24 17.93 19.12
C SER A 124 20.51 17.98 20.62
N ALA A 125 20.59 16.82 21.25
CA ALA A 125 21.26 16.67 22.54
C ALA A 125 22.76 16.55 22.26
N GLN A 126 23.42 17.69 22.15
CA GLN A 126 24.87 17.79 22.27
C GLN A 126 25.20 17.44 23.73
N VAL A 127 25.71 16.23 23.96
CA VAL A 127 26.21 15.81 25.27
C VAL A 127 27.67 16.22 25.34
N GLU A 128 27.93 17.37 25.94
CA GLU A 128 29.27 17.73 26.43
C GLU A 128 29.53 16.91 27.71
N TRP A 129 30.62 16.14 27.71
CA TRP A 129 31.14 15.47 28.92
C TRP A 129 32.28 16.32 29.52
N PRO A 130 32.43 16.33 30.86
CA PRO A 130 33.43 17.11 31.57
C PRO A 130 34.86 16.62 31.37
#